data_AF-A0A1J5EY24-F1
#
_entry.id   AF-A0A1J5EY24-F1
#
_cell.length_a   1.000
_cell.length_b   1.000
_cell.length_c   1.000
_cell.angle_alpha   90.00
_cell.angle_beta   90.00
_cell.angle_gamma   90.00
#
_symmetry.space_group_name_H-M   'P 1'
#
loop_
_entity.id
_entity.type
_entity.pdbx_description
1 polymer ?
#
loop_
_entity_poly.entity_id
_entity_poly.type
_entity_poly.pdbx_seq_one_letter_code
_entity_poly.pdbx_strand_id
1 'polypeptide(L)'
;MYQIAKICIILFSLAIQAFSQEFVSPIHSTNQYINQLVFYRPYTNSAMIKKRDSINVDVSQSNIFQKSENLIADFEITTLELTYYYPISSSLELSFNYPAYYVSKGFLDKSLDYVHSTLGINTTRENEEHIDNQLSYQVTDKIQKDKAYFASGNPQVELKLALYESDGFFMFTNVGVKLPAGNENDGFTSGKIDIMSGTQLQKNYDKVSWIGNFAITLNGDRDLSLDITSQKIRYFFYLANKLPLTYLVPFHYHSKADFLFAYQYSYAPYESNDKKFSSYSHLL
;
A
#
# COMPACT_ATOMS: atom_id res chain seq x y z
N MET A 1 -8.87 31.26 -18.22
CA MET A 1 -8.30 30.23 -17.31
C MET A 1 -9.25 29.04 -17.10
N TYR A 2 -10.52 29.26 -16.75
CA TYR A 2 -11.49 28.19 -16.46
C TYR A 2 -11.80 27.24 -17.64
N GLN A 3 -11.84 27.73 -18.88
CA GLN A 3 -12.06 26.87 -20.06
C GLN A 3 -10.86 25.95 -20.38
N ILE A 4 -9.64 26.42 -20.13
CA ILE A 4 -8.41 25.62 -20.35
C ILE A 4 -8.36 24.47 -19.34
N ALA A 5 -8.69 24.73 -18.08
CA ALA A 5 -8.77 23.68 -17.05
C ALA A 5 -9.81 22.60 -17.40
N LYS A 6 -11.00 22.99 -17.90
CA LYS A 6 -12.02 22.03 -18.36
C LYS A 6 -11.52 21.17 -19.53
N ILE A 7 -10.86 21.77 -20.51
CA ILE A 7 -10.30 21.04 -21.65
C ILE A 7 -9.20 20.08 -21.19
N CYS A 8 -8.32 20.51 -20.29
CA CYS A 8 -7.29 19.64 -19.71
C CYS A 8 -7.89 18.47 -18.92
N ILE A 9 -8.94 18.69 -18.12
CA ILE A 9 -9.63 17.62 -17.39
C ILE A 9 -10.31 16.63 -18.35
N ILE A 10 -10.94 17.11 -19.42
CA ILE A 10 -11.56 16.26 -20.45
C ILE A 10 -10.49 15.47 -21.20
N LEU A 11 -9.39 16.09 -21.62
CA LEU A 11 -8.29 15.40 -22.29
C LEU A 11 -7.59 14.39 -21.38
N PHE A 12 -7.41 14.71 -20.10
CA PHE A 12 -6.84 13.81 -19.10
C PHE A 12 -7.75 12.61 -18.84
N SER A 13 -9.06 12.83 -18.69
CA SER A 13 -10.03 11.75 -18.50
C SER A 13 -10.20 10.86 -19.74
N LEU A 14 -10.13 11.43 -20.96
CA LEU A 14 -10.12 10.65 -22.20
C LEU A 14 -8.81 9.84 -22.37
N ALA A 15 -7.67 10.40 -21.98
CA ALA A 15 -6.40 9.68 -21.98
C ALA A 15 -6.43 8.48 -21.02
N ILE A 16 -7.00 8.65 -19.81
CA ILE A 16 -7.16 7.56 -18.83
C ILE A 16 -8.00 6.39 -19.40
N GLN A 17 -9.02 6.69 -20.21
CA GLN A 17 -9.88 5.65 -20.81
C GLN A 17 -9.18 4.85 -21.91
N ALA A 18 -8.26 5.45 -22.66
CA ALA A 18 -7.52 4.76 -23.72
C ALA A 18 -6.55 3.70 -23.18
N PHE A 19 -6.14 3.82 -21.92
CA PHE A 19 -5.22 2.91 -21.25
C PHE A 19 -5.90 1.99 -20.23
N SER A 20 -7.24 1.96 -20.16
CA SER A 20 -7.93 1.08 -19.21
C SER A 20 -7.74 -0.39 -19.62
N GLN A 21 -6.71 -1.05 -19.10
CA GLN A 21 -6.64 -2.50 -19.08
C GLN A 21 -7.80 -3.05 -18.24
N GLU A 22 -8.22 -4.29 -18.52
CA GLU A 22 -9.03 -5.02 -17.54
C GLU A 22 -8.31 -4.95 -16.20
N PHE A 23 -9.03 -4.55 -15.15
CA PHE A 23 -8.49 -4.50 -13.81
C PHE A 23 -8.09 -5.92 -13.39
N VAL A 24 -6.81 -6.26 -13.56
CA VAL A 24 -6.30 -7.62 -13.29
C VAL A 24 -5.89 -7.76 -11.82
N SER A 25 -5.82 -6.69 -11.04
CA SER A 25 -5.38 -6.73 -9.63
C SER A 25 -5.91 -5.53 -8.84
N PRO A 26 -6.19 -5.67 -7.54
CA PRO A 26 -6.31 -4.53 -6.63
C PRO A 26 -5.13 -3.57 -6.81
N ILE A 27 -5.41 -2.26 -6.71
CA ILE A 27 -4.36 -1.25 -6.58
C ILE A 27 -3.54 -1.64 -5.35
N HIS A 28 -2.20 -1.63 -5.47
CA HIS A 28 -1.28 -1.81 -4.34
C HIS A 28 -1.30 -0.58 -3.43
N SER A 29 -2.47 -0.21 -2.91
CA SER A 29 -2.57 0.78 -1.86
C SER A 29 -2.55 0.03 -0.53
N THR A 30 -1.40 0.03 0.12
CA THR A 30 -1.28 -0.36 1.52
C THR A 30 -1.17 0.90 2.34
N ASN A 31 -1.62 0.84 3.59
CA ASN A 31 -1.44 1.94 4.52
C ASN A 31 0.06 2.15 4.77
N GLN A 32 0.62 3.27 4.32
CA GLN A 32 2.06 3.52 4.37
C GLN A 32 2.56 3.97 5.75
N TYR A 33 1.98 3.44 6.84
CA TYR A 33 2.61 3.57 8.16
C TYR A 33 4.05 3.07 8.10
N ILE A 34 4.94 3.74 8.82
CA ILE A 34 6.38 3.45 8.79
C ILE A 34 6.65 1.97 9.11
N ASN A 35 5.91 1.39 10.06
CA ASN A 35 6.03 -0.03 10.41
C ASN A 35 5.75 -0.95 9.21
N GLN A 36 4.82 -0.58 8.33
CA GLN A 36 4.53 -1.36 7.12
C GLN A 36 5.64 -1.17 6.08
N LEU A 37 6.21 0.03 5.95
CA LEU A 37 7.30 0.31 5.01
C LEU A 37 8.60 -0.42 5.40
N VAL A 38 8.89 -0.55 6.69
CA VAL A 38 10.13 -1.18 7.20
C VAL A 38 10.17 -2.68 6.97
N PHE A 39 9.03 -3.35 7.07
CA PHE A 39 8.91 -4.82 7.10
C PHE A 39 8.30 -5.38 5.80
N TYR A 40 8.14 -6.70 5.68
CA TYR A 40 7.56 -7.32 4.47
C TYR A 40 6.16 -6.75 4.21
N ARG A 41 5.81 -6.43 2.96
CA ARG A 41 4.47 -5.93 2.63
C ARG A 41 3.72 -6.96 1.81
N PRO A 42 2.77 -7.72 2.40
CA PRO A 42 1.92 -8.60 1.61
C PRO A 42 1.04 -7.74 0.71
N TYR A 43 1.25 -7.84 -0.60
CA TYR A 43 0.39 -7.18 -1.57
C TYR A 43 -0.81 -8.07 -1.86
N THR A 44 -2.01 -7.48 -1.84
CA THR A 44 -3.16 -8.17 -2.40
C THR A 44 -3.06 -8.13 -3.92
N ASN A 45 -2.62 -9.24 -4.50
CA ASN A 45 -2.60 -9.43 -5.94
C ASN A 45 -3.89 -10.09 -6.40
N SER A 46 -4.07 -10.36 -7.69
CA SER A 46 -5.08 -11.33 -8.12
C SER A 46 -4.65 -12.75 -7.80
N ALA A 47 -5.64 -13.60 -7.54
CA ALA A 47 -5.43 -15.02 -7.35
C ALA A 47 -5.23 -15.83 -8.63
N MET A 48 -5.34 -15.17 -9.77
CA MET A 48 -5.04 -15.76 -11.06
C MET A 48 -3.54 -15.68 -11.33
N ILE A 49 -2.95 -16.79 -11.78
CA ILE A 49 -1.59 -16.83 -12.33
C ILE A 49 -1.58 -16.07 -13.65
N LYS A 50 -0.58 -15.20 -13.86
CA LYS A 50 -0.40 -14.51 -15.14
C LYS A 50 -0.08 -15.55 -16.22
N LYS A 51 -0.60 -15.36 -17.42
CA LYS A 51 -0.35 -16.27 -18.55
C LYS A 51 0.88 -15.89 -19.37
N ARG A 52 1.44 -14.70 -19.12
CA ARG A 52 2.58 -14.11 -19.82
C ARG A 52 3.35 -13.21 -18.86
N ASP A 53 4.59 -12.93 -19.21
CA ASP A 53 5.40 -11.92 -18.55
C ASP A 53 4.63 -10.60 -18.48
N SER A 54 4.66 -9.96 -17.32
CA SER A 54 4.02 -8.66 -17.16
C SER A 54 4.80 -7.77 -16.20
N ILE A 55 4.77 -6.48 -16.48
CA ILE A 55 5.33 -5.45 -15.62
C ILE A 55 4.15 -4.62 -15.13
N ASN A 56 4.07 -4.41 -13.82
CA ASN A 56 3.21 -3.43 -13.20
C ASN A 56 4.05 -2.27 -12.67
N VAL A 57 3.52 -1.05 -12.82
CA VAL A 57 4.11 0.18 -12.29
C VAL A 57 3.03 0.90 -11.52
N ASP A 58 3.16 0.87 -10.19
CA ASP A 58 2.20 1.50 -9.29
C ASP A 58 2.79 2.79 -8.73
N VAL A 59 2.00 3.85 -8.72
CA VAL A 59 2.35 5.12 -8.08
C VAL A 59 1.30 5.42 -7.02
N SER A 60 1.74 5.65 -5.79
CA SER A 60 0.88 6.04 -4.69
C SER A 60 1.47 7.23 -3.94
N GLN A 61 0.59 8.04 -3.35
CA GLN A 61 0.98 9.13 -2.46
C GLN A 61 0.28 8.94 -1.13
N SER A 62 0.98 9.20 -0.03
CA SER A 62 0.45 9.11 1.33
C SER A 62 0.98 10.26 2.17
N ASN A 63 0.11 10.78 3.05
CA ASN A 63 0.48 11.75 4.08
C ASN A 63 0.57 10.98 5.40
N ILE A 64 1.74 11.03 6.05
CA ILE A 64 2.06 10.24 7.25
C ILE A 64 2.25 11.19 8.42
N PHE A 65 1.43 10.98 9.45
CA PHE A 65 1.59 11.60 10.75
C PHE A 65 1.61 10.51 11.83
N GLN A 66 2.73 10.37 12.53
CA GLN A 66 2.91 9.41 13.62
C GLN A 66 3.86 9.99 14.68
N LYS A 67 3.42 9.94 15.94
CA LYS A 67 4.20 10.42 17.09
C LYS A 67 4.16 9.38 18.21
N SER A 68 5.33 8.92 18.66
CA SER A 68 5.53 8.11 19.87
C SER A 68 6.80 8.57 20.60
N GLU A 69 7.14 7.93 21.73
CA GLU A 69 8.30 8.33 22.55
C GLU A 69 9.61 8.41 21.76
N ASN A 70 9.80 7.56 20.74
CA ASN A 70 11.03 7.45 19.95
C ASN A 70 10.81 7.58 18.43
N LEU A 71 9.65 8.10 18.03
CA LEU A 71 9.28 8.27 16.63
C LEU A 71 8.53 9.58 16.43
N ILE A 72 9.03 10.43 15.56
CA ILE A 72 8.31 11.58 15.01
C ILE A 72 8.34 11.44 13.50
N ALA A 73 7.18 11.33 12.89
CA ALA A 73 7.03 11.23 11.45
C ALA A 73 5.90 12.12 10.99
N ASP A 74 6.27 13.14 10.26
CA ASP A 74 5.38 14.12 9.66
C ASP A 74 5.92 14.44 8.28
N PHE A 75 5.41 13.75 7.27
CA PHE A 75 5.87 13.88 5.90
C PHE A 75 4.86 13.35 4.90
N GLU A 76 5.07 13.70 3.64
CA GLU A 76 4.46 13.04 2.51
C GLU A 76 5.43 12.10 1.84
N ILE A 77 4.92 10.97 1.38
CA ILE A 77 5.68 9.98 0.65
C ILE A 77 4.97 9.68 -0.66
N THR A 78 5.72 9.78 -1.76
CA THR A 78 5.34 9.24 -3.05
C THR A 78 6.09 7.93 -3.24
N THR A 79 5.36 6.85 -3.45
CA THR A 79 5.91 5.51 -3.64
C THR A 79 5.72 5.10 -5.09
N LEU A 80 6.81 4.68 -5.72
CA LEU A 80 6.84 4.05 -7.03
C LEU A 80 7.18 2.57 -6.83
N GLU A 81 6.29 1.67 -7.23
CA GLU A 81 6.51 0.23 -7.11
C GLU A 81 6.56 -0.38 -8.51
N LEU A 82 7.67 -1.06 -8.79
CA LEU A 82 7.87 -1.82 -10.01
C LEU A 82 7.71 -3.30 -9.67
N THR A 83 6.72 -3.97 -10.28
CA THR A 83 6.53 -5.41 -10.11
C THR A 83 6.69 -6.12 -11.45
N TYR A 84 7.58 -7.11 -11.50
CA TYR A 84 7.72 -8.02 -12.63
C TYR A 84 7.15 -9.39 -12.27
N TYR A 85 6.25 -9.92 -13.11
CA TYR A 85 5.69 -11.26 -12.97
C TYR A 85 6.22 -12.15 -14.10
N TYR A 86 6.76 -13.31 -13.71
CA TYR A 86 7.29 -14.33 -14.59
C TYR A 86 6.54 -15.64 -14.36
N PRO A 87 5.60 -16.02 -15.26
CA PRO A 87 4.89 -17.29 -15.14
C PRO A 87 5.80 -18.46 -15.53
N ILE A 88 6.11 -19.31 -14.56
CA ILE A 88 6.93 -20.50 -14.76
C ILE A 88 6.09 -21.63 -15.38
N SER A 89 4.83 -21.74 -14.99
CA SER A 89 3.85 -22.71 -15.52
C SER A 89 2.43 -22.16 -15.42
N SER A 90 1.43 -22.97 -15.79
CA SER A 90 0.01 -22.61 -15.60
C SER A 90 -0.40 -22.50 -14.13
N SER A 91 0.40 -23.03 -13.20
CA SER A 91 0.10 -23.03 -11.76
C SER A 91 1.17 -22.35 -10.91
N LEU A 92 2.28 -21.89 -11.49
CA LEU A 92 3.43 -21.36 -10.75
C LEU A 92 3.89 -20.03 -11.36
N GLU A 93 4.03 -19.01 -10.51
CA GLU A 93 4.46 -17.67 -10.88
C GLU A 93 5.54 -17.20 -9.92
N LEU A 94 6.62 -16.65 -10.47
CA LEU A 94 7.61 -15.89 -9.73
C LEU A 94 7.30 -14.40 -9.90
N SER A 95 7.40 -13.62 -8.84
CA SER A 95 7.33 -12.17 -8.94
C SER A 95 8.48 -11.49 -8.22
N PHE A 96 8.87 -10.34 -8.75
CA PHE A 96 9.88 -9.45 -8.19
C PHE A 96 9.28 -8.06 -8.04
N ASN A 97 9.29 -7.52 -6.83
CA ASN A 97 8.78 -6.18 -6.53
C ASN A 97 9.92 -5.30 -6.02
N TYR A 98 10.04 -4.09 -6.56
CA TYR A 98 11.01 -3.08 -6.13
C TYR A 98 10.32 -1.75 -5.82
N PRO A 99 10.27 -1.35 -4.54
CA PRO A 99 9.73 -0.06 -4.15
C PRO A 99 10.82 1.03 -4.08
N ALA A 100 10.49 2.19 -4.63
CA ALA A 100 11.26 3.43 -4.50
C ALA A 100 10.37 4.53 -3.90
N TYR A 101 10.97 5.43 -3.14
CA TYR A 101 10.25 6.45 -2.40
C TYR A 101 10.83 7.84 -2.67
N TYR A 102 9.94 8.82 -2.73
CA TYR A 102 10.27 10.22 -2.62
C TYR A 102 9.55 10.79 -1.41
N VAL A 103 10.32 11.17 -0.39
CA VAL A 103 9.80 11.74 0.85
C VAL A 103 9.93 13.25 0.77
N SER A 104 8.85 13.94 1.11
CA SER A 104 8.73 15.38 0.99
C SER A 104 7.90 15.97 2.13
N LYS A 105 7.87 17.30 2.19
CA LYS A 105 7.00 18.04 3.10
C LYS A 105 5.53 17.97 2.66
N GLY A 106 4.60 18.31 3.56
CA GLY A 106 3.16 18.26 3.32
C GLY A 106 2.65 19.20 2.23
N PHE A 107 2.67 18.81 0.95
CA PHE A 107 2.03 19.55 -0.14
C PHE A 107 0.49 19.52 -0.06
N LEU A 108 -0.07 18.43 0.44
CA LEU A 108 -1.52 18.20 0.60
C LEU A 108 -2.09 18.85 1.85
N ASP A 109 -1.27 19.36 2.76
CA ASP A 109 -1.71 19.96 4.03
C ASP A 109 -2.84 20.97 3.82
N LYS A 110 -2.66 21.93 2.90
CA LYS A 110 -3.70 22.93 2.59
C LYS A 110 -5.00 22.34 2.04
N SER A 111 -4.91 21.25 1.28
CA SER A 111 -6.09 20.58 0.73
C SER A 111 -6.85 19.84 1.84
N LEU A 112 -6.11 19.23 2.77
CA LEU A 112 -6.67 18.57 3.95
C LEU A 112 -7.33 19.60 4.88
N ASP A 113 -6.67 20.73 5.15
CA ASP A 113 -7.21 21.83 5.97
C ASP A 113 -8.51 22.38 5.37
N TYR A 114 -8.56 22.52 4.04
CA TYR A 114 -9.77 22.95 3.35
C TYR A 114 -10.92 21.94 3.52
N VAL A 115 -10.64 20.64 3.41
CA VAL A 115 -11.66 19.60 3.60
C VAL A 115 -12.12 19.56 5.06
N HIS A 116 -11.20 19.60 6.02
CA HIS A 116 -11.53 19.61 7.45
C HIS A 116 -12.39 20.81 7.85
N SER A 117 -11.98 22.01 7.44
CA SER A 117 -12.75 23.23 7.70
C SER A 117 -14.13 23.21 7.03
N THR A 118 -14.24 22.69 5.80
CA THR A 118 -15.53 22.54 5.10
C THR A 118 -16.46 21.56 5.80
N LEU A 119 -15.93 20.47 6.36
CA LEU A 119 -16.70 19.43 7.04
C LEU A 119 -16.88 19.69 8.55
N GLY A 120 -16.26 20.74 9.10
CA GLY A 120 -16.26 21.03 10.53
C GLY A 120 -15.56 19.96 11.37
N ILE A 121 -14.58 19.26 10.80
CA ILE A 121 -13.81 18.22 11.47
C ILE A 121 -12.62 18.87 12.17
N ASN A 122 -12.66 18.97 13.50
CA ASN A 122 -11.49 19.37 14.28
C ASN A 122 -10.56 18.16 14.44
N THR A 123 -9.35 18.24 13.89
CA THR A 123 -8.38 17.14 13.98
C THR A 123 -7.41 17.34 15.14
N THR A 124 -6.84 16.24 15.64
CA THR A 124 -5.77 16.28 16.66
C THR A 124 -4.49 16.91 16.14
N ARG A 125 -4.27 16.92 14.82
CA ARG A 125 -3.11 17.52 14.16
C ARG A 125 -2.97 19.01 14.45
N GLU A 126 -4.08 19.75 14.45
CA GLU A 126 -4.11 21.18 14.77
C GLU A 126 -3.79 21.49 16.25
N ASN A 127 -3.91 20.50 17.14
CA ASN A 127 -3.76 20.66 18.59
C ASN A 127 -2.39 20.18 19.13
N GLU A 128 -1.55 19.52 18.32
CA GLU A 128 -0.33 18.81 18.78
C GLU A 128 1.01 19.44 18.35
N GLU A 129 1.10 20.77 18.21
CA GLU A 129 2.32 21.48 17.74
C GLU A 129 2.81 20.96 16.37
N HIS A 130 1.87 20.69 15.46
CA HIS A 130 2.19 20.40 14.07
C HIS A 130 2.98 21.57 13.47
N ILE A 131 4.06 21.26 12.74
CA ILE A 131 4.86 22.27 12.07
C ILE A 131 4.48 22.28 10.59
N ASP A 132 3.58 23.20 10.23
CA ASP A 132 3.05 23.35 8.88
C ASP A 132 4.12 23.26 7.79
N ASN A 133 3.88 22.43 6.78
CA ASN A 133 4.73 22.30 5.60
C ASN A 133 6.21 21.97 5.91
N GLN A 134 6.50 21.30 7.03
CA GLN A 134 7.84 20.78 7.31
C GLN A 134 7.89 19.27 7.15
N LEU A 135 9.05 18.77 6.73
CA LEU A 135 9.36 17.36 6.82
C LEU A 135 10.02 17.17 8.20
N SER A 136 9.39 16.39 9.06
CA SER A 136 9.99 15.98 10.33
C SER A 136 9.99 14.46 10.38
N TYR A 137 11.13 13.87 10.08
CA TYR A 137 11.30 12.43 10.21
C TYR A 137 12.45 12.13 11.15
N GLN A 138 12.10 11.69 12.34
CA GLN A 138 13.01 11.21 13.37
C GLN A 138 12.62 9.80 13.77
N VAL A 139 13.48 8.84 13.46
CA VAL A 139 13.36 7.46 13.93
C VAL A 139 14.63 7.15 14.69
N THR A 140 14.51 6.98 16.00
CA THR A 140 15.68 6.91 16.91
C THR A 140 16.52 8.19 16.87
N ASP A 141 17.61 8.21 17.64
CA ASP A 141 18.60 9.29 17.59
C ASP A 141 19.47 9.26 16.32
N LYS A 142 19.34 8.23 15.48
CA LYS A 142 20.24 7.99 14.34
C LYS A 142 19.71 8.49 13.00
N ILE A 143 18.39 8.56 12.84
CA ILE A 143 17.77 8.94 11.57
C ILE A 143 16.98 10.21 11.80
N GLN A 144 17.52 11.33 11.33
CA GLN A 144 16.85 12.62 11.30
C GLN A 144 16.90 13.18 9.89
N LYS A 145 15.73 13.52 9.34
CA LYS A 145 15.59 14.18 8.04
C LYS A 145 14.68 15.38 8.21
N ASP A 146 15.08 16.50 7.63
CA ASP A 146 14.38 17.79 7.63
C ASP A 146 14.16 18.33 6.20
N LYS A 147 14.64 17.60 5.19
CA LYS A 147 14.59 17.95 3.77
C LYS A 147 14.12 16.78 2.94
N ALA A 148 13.47 17.09 1.82
CA ALA A 148 13.01 16.09 0.88
C ALA A 148 14.18 15.23 0.36
N TYR A 149 13.93 13.93 0.20
CA TYR A 149 14.95 12.96 -0.20
C TYR A 149 14.34 11.79 -0.95
N PHE A 150 15.16 11.12 -1.76
CA PHE A 150 14.84 9.83 -2.34
C PHE A 150 15.32 8.73 -1.43
N ALA A 151 14.56 7.64 -1.34
CA ALA A 151 14.94 6.44 -0.64
C ALA A 151 14.61 5.21 -1.48
N SER A 152 15.41 4.16 -1.34
CA SER A 152 15.11 2.85 -1.91
C SER A 152 14.57 1.94 -0.81
N GLY A 153 13.52 1.20 -1.12
CA GLY A 153 13.05 0.13 -0.26
C GLY A 153 13.76 -1.17 -0.56
N ASN A 154 13.35 -2.20 0.17
CA ASN A 154 13.88 -3.55 -0.01
C ASN A 154 13.11 -4.28 -1.12
N PRO A 155 13.81 -4.87 -2.11
CA PRO A 155 13.15 -5.72 -3.09
C PRO A 155 12.55 -6.95 -2.44
N GLN A 156 11.45 -7.43 -3.02
CA GLN A 156 10.76 -8.64 -2.61
C GLN A 156 10.74 -9.63 -3.77
N VAL A 157 10.96 -10.90 -3.46
CA VAL A 157 10.79 -12.02 -4.39
C VAL A 157 9.69 -12.91 -3.82
N GLU A 158 8.71 -13.27 -4.64
CA GLU A 158 7.60 -14.12 -4.22
C GLU A 158 7.37 -15.24 -5.22
N LEU A 159 7.18 -16.45 -4.71
CA LEU A 159 6.74 -17.61 -5.47
C LEU A 159 5.27 -17.89 -5.12
N LYS A 160 4.42 -17.92 -6.14
CA LYS A 160 2.97 -18.13 -6.04
C LYS A 160 2.58 -19.43 -6.73
N LEU A 161 1.83 -20.27 -6.02
CA LEU A 161 1.32 -21.57 -6.47
C LEU A 161 -0.21 -21.58 -6.47
N ALA A 162 -0.82 -21.74 -7.64
CA ALA A 162 -2.25 -22.00 -7.77
C ALA A 162 -2.58 -23.39 -7.19
N LEU A 163 -3.48 -23.41 -6.21
CA LEU A 163 -3.97 -24.61 -5.56
C LEU A 163 -5.28 -25.10 -6.18
N TYR A 164 -6.11 -24.16 -6.65
CA TYR A 164 -7.40 -24.45 -7.27
C TYR A 164 -7.83 -23.35 -8.22
N GLU A 165 -8.40 -23.75 -9.36
CA GLU A 165 -9.00 -22.86 -10.35
C GLU A 165 -10.21 -23.58 -10.98
N SER A 166 -11.44 -23.11 -10.68
CA SER A 166 -12.67 -23.58 -11.32
C SER A 166 -13.78 -22.56 -11.19
N ASP A 167 -14.59 -22.39 -12.24
CA ASP A 167 -15.83 -21.60 -12.21
C ASP A 167 -15.65 -20.19 -11.62
N GLY A 168 -14.56 -19.51 -11.98
CA GLY A 168 -14.22 -18.18 -11.47
C GLY A 168 -13.82 -18.15 -9.99
N PHE A 169 -13.67 -19.30 -9.33
CA PHE A 169 -13.04 -19.42 -8.01
C PHE A 169 -11.57 -19.79 -8.16
N PHE A 170 -10.71 -19.05 -7.47
CA PHE A 170 -9.27 -19.19 -7.52
C PHE A 170 -8.73 -19.22 -6.09
N MET A 171 -7.81 -20.14 -5.84
CA MET A 171 -7.08 -20.24 -4.58
C MET A 171 -5.60 -20.41 -4.88
N PHE A 172 -4.76 -19.64 -4.20
CA PHE A 172 -3.31 -19.82 -4.26
C PHE A 172 -2.68 -19.71 -2.88
N THR A 173 -1.47 -20.25 -2.78
CA THR A 173 -0.55 -19.97 -1.68
C THR A 173 0.72 -19.34 -2.23
N ASN A 174 1.37 -18.52 -1.43
CA ASN A 174 2.60 -17.84 -1.81
C ASN A 174 3.60 -17.86 -0.66
N VAL A 175 4.88 -17.86 -1.03
CA VAL A 175 5.99 -17.64 -0.12
C VAL A 175 6.83 -16.50 -0.66
N GLY A 176 7.19 -15.58 0.22
CA GLY A 176 7.89 -14.35 -0.13
C GLY A 176 9.13 -14.16 0.72
N VAL A 177 10.16 -13.57 0.12
CA VAL A 177 11.35 -13.11 0.83
C VAL A 177 11.59 -11.65 0.47
N LYS A 178 11.81 -10.82 1.48
CA LYS A 178 12.26 -9.45 1.30
C LYS A 178 13.75 -9.37 1.57
N LEU A 179 14.48 -8.82 0.62
CA LEU A 179 15.95 -8.78 0.64
C LEU A 179 16.46 -7.47 1.24
N PRO A 180 17.53 -7.48 2.04
CA PRO A 180 18.06 -6.29 2.71
C PRO A 180 18.93 -5.43 1.78
N ALA A 181 18.36 -4.88 0.71
CA ALA A 181 19.10 -4.10 -0.28
C ALA A 181 18.86 -2.57 -0.20
N GLY A 182 17.88 -2.13 0.60
CA GLY A 182 17.61 -0.71 0.86
C GLY A 182 18.60 -0.11 1.85
N ASN A 183 18.72 1.22 1.84
CA ASN A 183 19.63 1.96 2.73
C ASN A 183 19.01 2.17 4.13
N GLU A 184 19.65 1.61 5.15
CA GLU A 184 19.17 1.68 6.55
C GLU A 184 19.02 3.12 7.07
N ASN A 185 19.83 4.06 6.56
CA ASN A 185 19.82 5.47 6.96
C ASN A 185 18.62 6.27 6.42
N ASP A 186 17.80 5.66 5.56
CA ASP A 186 16.58 6.26 5.04
C ASP A 186 15.35 5.90 5.88
N GLY A 187 15.50 4.95 6.82
CA GLY A 187 14.49 4.56 7.79
C GLY A 187 13.45 3.56 7.28
N PHE A 188 13.37 3.28 5.97
CA PHE A 188 12.35 2.39 5.37
C PHE A 188 12.79 0.93 5.13
N THR A 189 13.89 0.48 5.73
CA THR A 189 14.41 -0.89 5.55
C THR A 189 14.99 -1.44 6.82
N SER A 190 14.65 -2.68 7.18
CA SER A 190 15.25 -3.35 8.33
C SER A 190 16.71 -3.72 8.21
N GLY A 191 17.31 -3.67 7.00
CA GLY A 191 18.63 -4.24 6.78
C GLY A 191 18.68 -5.76 7.01
N LYS A 192 17.52 -6.39 7.22
CA LYS A 192 17.37 -7.83 7.43
C LYS A 192 16.46 -8.46 6.40
N ILE A 193 16.56 -9.78 6.31
CA ILE A 193 15.65 -10.60 5.54
C ILE A 193 14.33 -10.72 6.31
N ASP A 194 13.23 -10.51 5.61
CA ASP A 194 11.90 -10.87 6.11
C ASP A 194 11.33 -12.00 5.24
N ILE A 195 10.53 -12.87 5.84
CA ILE A 195 9.87 -13.99 5.15
C ILE A 195 8.36 -13.82 5.28
N MET A 196 7.63 -14.18 4.24
CA MET A 196 6.17 -14.17 4.23
C MET A 196 5.65 -15.52 3.72
N SER A 197 4.53 -15.96 4.28
CA SER A 197 3.71 -17.01 3.70
C SER A 197 2.26 -16.57 3.73
N GLY A 198 1.53 -16.83 2.66
CA GLY A 198 0.16 -16.40 2.52
C GLY A 198 -0.71 -17.38 1.75
N THR A 199 -2.01 -17.17 1.88
CA THR A 199 -3.04 -17.82 1.10
C THR A 199 -4.05 -16.77 0.69
N GLN A 200 -4.50 -16.86 -0.56
CA GLN A 200 -5.50 -15.96 -1.07
C GLN A 200 -6.58 -16.72 -1.83
N LEU A 201 -7.79 -16.21 -1.68
CA LEU A 201 -9.01 -16.64 -2.33
C LEU A 201 -9.52 -15.52 -3.20
N GLN A 202 -10.03 -15.86 -4.38
CA GLN A 202 -10.78 -14.94 -5.21
C GLN A 202 -11.99 -15.65 -5.80
N LYS A 203 -13.14 -14.99 -5.75
CA LYS A 203 -14.33 -15.42 -6.49
C LYS A 203 -14.77 -14.32 -7.43
N ASN A 204 -14.76 -14.61 -8.72
CA ASN A 204 -15.30 -13.77 -9.76
C ASN A 204 -16.73 -14.22 -10.07
N TYR A 205 -17.65 -13.28 -9.97
CA TYR A 205 -18.97 -13.30 -10.60
C TYR A 205 -18.94 -12.37 -11.82
N ASP A 206 -19.97 -12.39 -12.68
CA ASP A 206 -19.98 -11.65 -13.95
C ASP A 206 -19.52 -10.19 -13.85
N LYS A 207 -19.89 -9.50 -12.78
CA LYS A 207 -19.61 -8.08 -12.58
C LYS A 207 -18.90 -7.77 -11.26
N VAL A 208 -18.71 -8.75 -10.40
CA VAL A 208 -18.26 -8.55 -9.02
C VAL A 208 -17.13 -9.51 -8.72
N SER A 209 -16.06 -9.02 -8.11
CA SER A 209 -14.95 -9.86 -7.64
C SER A 209 -14.78 -9.73 -6.15
N TRP A 210 -14.72 -10.86 -5.46
CA TRP A 210 -14.43 -10.94 -4.04
C TRP A 210 -13.00 -11.45 -3.88
N ILE A 211 -12.21 -10.77 -3.06
CA ILE A 211 -10.82 -11.13 -2.82
C ILE A 211 -10.60 -11.20 -1.32
N GLY A 212 -10.09 -12.33 -0.84
CA GLY A 212 -9.71 -12.54 0.56
C GLY A 212 -8.26 -13.00 0.64
N ASN A 213 -7.41 -12.30 1.38
CA ASN A 213 -6.01 -12.66 1.60
C ASN A 213 -5.73 -12.81 3.10
N PHE A 214 -4.99 -13.86 3.44
CA PHE A 214 -4.41 -14.05 4.76
C PHE A 214 -2.92 -14.30 4.61
N ALA A 215 -2.09 -13.54 5.31
CA ALA A 215 -0.64 -13.70 5.29
C ALA A 215 -0.03 -13.57 6.67
N ILE A 216 1.08 -14.27 6.87
CA ILE A 216 1.92 -14.20 8.06
C ILE A 216 3.31 -13.78 7.61
N THR A 217 3.90 -12.81 8.30
CA THR A 217 5.29 -12.38 8.06
C THR A 217 6.15 -12.66 9.28
N LEU A 218 7.33 -13.21 9.06
CA LEU A 218 8.44 -13.27 10.01
C LEU A 218 9.42 -12.15 9.66
N ASN A 219 9.50 -11.15 10.52
CA ASN A 219 10.33 -9.98 10.29
C ASN A 219 11.72 -10.19 10.91
N GLY A 220 12.75 -9.71 10.22
CA GLY A 220 14.08 -9.64 10.78
C GLY A 220 14.17 -8.59 11.89
N ASP A 221 14.94 -8.91 12.92
CA ASP A 221 15.15 -8.03 14.08
C ASP A 221 15.79 -6.70 13.64
N ARG A 222 15.26 -5.59 14.14
CA ARG A 222 15.78 -4.25 13.86
C ARG A 222 15.77 -3.40 15.11
N ASP A 223 16.90 -2.76 15.40
CA ASP A 223 17.02 -1.77 16.46
C ASP A 223 16.58 -0.38 15.95
N LEU A 224 15.26 -0.19 15.85
CA LEU A 224 14.67 1.15 15.70
C LEU A 224 14.07 1.60 17.03
N SER A 225 12.80 1.30 17.26
CA SER A 225 12.10 1.55 18.52
C SER A 225 11.60 0.22 19.08
N LEU A 226 11.36 0.14 20.39
CA LEU A 226 10.75 -1.04 21.02
C LEU A 226 9.46 -1.47 20.33
N ASP A 227 8.65 -0.51 19.85
CA ASP A 227 7.41 -0.76 19.12
C ASP A 227 7.65 -1.43 17.75
N ILE A 228 8.78 -1.14 17.10
CA ILE A 228 9.16 -1.75 15.82
C ILE A 228 9.85 -3.10 16.08
N THR A 229 10.80 -3.14 17.01
CA THR A 229 11.61 -4.33 17.33
C THR A 229 10.77 -5.50 17.85
N SER A 230 9.66 -5.22 18.55
CA SER A 230 8.77 -6.28 19.06
C SER A 230 7.94 -6.98 17.98
N GLN A 231 7.83 -6.42 16.77
CA GLN A 231 7.00 -6.97 15.68
C GLN A 231 7.69 -8.12 14.93
N LYS A 232 8.07 -9.19 15.62
CA LYS A 232 8.73 -10.35 15.00
C LYS A 232 7.80 -11.13 14.08
N ILE A 233 6.52 -11.16 14.41
CA ILE A 233 5.47 -11.86 13.67
C ILE A 233 4.35 -10.85 13.38
N ARG A 234 3.80 -10.88 12.17
CA ARG A 234 2.60 -10.10 11.85
C ARG A 234 1.61 -10.93 11.05
N TYR A 235 0.35 -10.63 11.27
CA TYR A 235 -0.79 -11.21 10.60
C TYR A 235 -1.44 -10.14 9.73
N PHE A 236 -1.78 -10.52 8.52
CA PHE A 236 -2.44 -9.65 7.56
C PHE A 236 -3.72 -10.32 7.11
N PHE A 237 -4.79 -9.55 7.14
CA PHE A 237 -6.08 -9.93 6.60
C PHE A 237 -6.55 -8.82 5.66
N TYR A 238 -6.93 -9.19 4.46
CA TYR A 238 -7.49 -8.27 3.49
C TYR A 238 -8.75 -8.87 2.88
N LEU A 239 -9.80 -8.07 2.81
CA LEU A 239 -11.04 -8.41 2.15
C LEU A 239 -11.43 -7.26 1.23
N ALA A 240 -11.67 -7.54 -0.05
CA ALA A 240 -12.16 -6.53 -0.96
C ALA A 240 -13.24 -7.01 -1.91
N ASN A 241 -14.06 -6.05 -2.33
CA ASN A 241 -15.12 -6.20 -3.30
C ASN A 241 -14.91 -5.20 -4.42
N LYS A 242 -14.88 -5.71 -5.65
CA LYS A 242 -14.87 -4.90 -6.86
C LYS A 242 -16.30 -4.76 -7.39
N LEU A 243 -16.77 -3.53 -7.57
CA LEU A 243 -18.12 -3.21 -8.05
C LEU A 243 -18.06 -2.22 -9.22
N PRO A 244 -18.79 -2.41 -10.33
CA PRO A 244 -18.80 -1.45 -11.42
C PRO A 244 -19.46 -0.14 -11.00
N LEU A 245 -18.96 1.00 -11.52
CA LEU A 245 -19.53 2.33 -11.25
C LEU A 245 -21.02 2.42 -11.61
N THR A 246 -21.46 1.64 -12.59
CA THR A 246 -22.86 1.55 -13.02
C THR A 246 -23.82 1.05 -11.94
N TYR A 247 -23.32 0.42 -10.87
CA TYR A 247 -24.14 0.05 -9.72
C TYR A 247 -24.44 1.23 -8.78
N LEU A 248 -23.58 2.27 -8.78
CA LEU A 248 -23.75 3.42 -7.88
C LEU A 248 -24.40 4.62 -8.57
N VAL A 249 -24.33 4.70 -9.91
CA VAL A 249 -24.89 5.83 -10.67
C VAL A 249 -26.06 5.32 -11.53
N PRO A 250 -27.31 5.78 -11.31
CA PRO A 250 -28.51 5.23 -11.94
C PRO A 250 -28.70 5.59 -13.43
N PHE A 251 -27.78 6.35 -14.02
CA PHE A 251 -27.85 6.72 -15.43
C PHE A 251 -27.13 5.70 -16.31
N HIS A 252 -27.61 5.50 -17.54
CA HIS A 252 -27.01 4.62 -18.54
C HIS A 252 -25.67 5.19 -19.02
N TYR A 253 -24.66 5.15 -18.15
CA TYR A 253 -23.32 5.62 -18.42
C TYR A 253 -22.44 4.39 -18.64
N HIS A 254 -21.98 4.20 -19.88
CA HIS A 254 -21.06 3.13 -20.24
C HIS A 254 -19.65 3.45 -19.74
N SER A 255 -19.43 3.38 -18.43
CA SER A 255 -18.11 3.48 -17.82
C SER A 255 -17.48 2.09 -17.65
N LYS A 256 -16.16 2.03 -17.83
CA LYS A 256 -15.31 0.92 -17.39
C LYS A 256 -14.73 1.14 -15.99
N ALA A 257 -15.14 2.21 -15.30
CA ALA A 257 -14.67 2.48 -13.95
C ALA A 257 -15.31 1.48 -12.97
N ASP A 258 -14.46 0.97 -12.09
CA ASP A 258 -14.84 0.08 -11.00
C ASP A 258 -14.48 0.75 -9.67
N PHE A 259 -15.30 0.53 -8.65
CA PHE A 259 -14.99 0.81 -7.25
C PHE A 259 -14.38 -0.42 -6.60
N LEU A 260 -13.37 -0.21 -5.78
CA LEU A 260 -12.77 -1.23 -4.94
C LEU A 260 -13.02 -0.87 -3.48
N PHE A 261 -13.97 -1.54 -2.86
CA PHE A 261 -14.17 -1.42 -1.42
C PHE A 261 -13.28 -2.44 -0.74
N ALA A 262 -12.29 -1.97 0.02
CA ALA A 262 -11.31 -2.83 0.67
C ALA A 262 -11.20 -2.57 2.17
N TYR A 263 -11.21 -3.66 2.93
CA TYR A 263 -10.90 -3.69 4.35
C TYR A 263 -9.57 -4.41 4.54
N GLN A 264 -8.60 -3.71 5.12
CA GLN A 264 -7.31 -4.27 5.47
C GLN A 264 -7.11 -4.18 6.99
N TYR A 265 -6.76 -5.31 7.59
CA TYR A 265 -6.39 -5.44 8.98
C TYR A 265 -4.99 -6.02 9.08
N SER A 266 -4.13 -5.37 9.87
CA SER A 266 -2.80 -5.88 10.21
C SER A 266 -2.65 -5.90 11.71
N TYR A 267 -2.14 -7.02 12.23
CA TYR A 267 -1.89 -7.20 13.65
C TYR A 267 -0.47 -7.69 13.88
N ALA A 268 0.22 -7.03 14.80
CA ALA A 268 1.48 -7.49 15.36
C ALA A 268 1.28 -7.59 16.88
N PRO A 269 1.68 -8.69 17.54
CA PRO A 269 1.77 -8.69 18.98
C PRO A 269 2.89 -7.73 19.39
N TYR A 270 2.54 -6.73 20.20
CA TYR A 270 3.47 -5.76 20.76
C TYR A 270 3.79 -6.12 22.22
N GLU A 271 5.03 -5.92 22.63
CA GLU A 271 5.39 -5.97 24.06
C GLU A 271 5.04 -4.65 24.79
N SER A 272 4.86 -3.56 24.03
CA SER A 272 4.52 -2.24 24.54
C SER A 272 3.07 -2.19 25.04
N ASN A 273 2.86 -1.52 26.18
CA ASN A 273 1.52 -1.22 26.72
C ASN A 273 0.79 -0.11 25.94
N ASP A 274 1.43 0.48 24.92
CA ASP A 274 0.85 1.57 24.13
C ASP A 274 -0.17 1.01 23.11
N LYS A 275 -1.46 1.16 23.44
CA LYS A 275 -2.59 0.65 22.63
C LYS A 275 -2.72 1.34 21.26
N LYS A 276 -1.90 2.36 20.96
CA LYS A 276 -1.99 3.20 19.75
C LYS A 276 -1.51 2.55 18.45
N PHE A 277 -0.97 1.32 18.49
CA PHE A 277 -0.31 0.70 17.33
C PHE A 277 -1.16 -0.31 16.53
N SER A 278 -2.46 -0.39 16.78
CA SER A 278 -3.37 -1.12 15.87
C SER A 278 -3.71 -0.24 14.66
N SER A 279 -3.11 -0.54 13.51
CA SER A 279 -3.38 0.18 12.26
C SER A 279 -4.63 -0.40 11.58
N TYR A 280 -5.69 0.39 11.49
CA TYR A 280 -6.83 0.11 10.62
C TYR A 280 -6.74 1.01 9.39
N SER A 281 -6.97 0.47 8.21
CA SER A 281 -7.18 1.29 7.00
C SER A 281 -8.48 0.89 6.32
N HIS A 282 -9.27 1.90 6.02
CA HIS A 282 -10.38 1.81 5.10
C HIS A 282 -9.91 2.38 3.76
N LEU A 283 -9.93 1.56 2.72
CA LEU A 283 -9.76 2.00 1.34
C LEU A 283 -11.16 2.06 0.72
N LEU A 284 -11.61 3.28 0.41
CA LEU A 284 -12.89 3.58 -0.22
C LEU A 284 -12.73 3.72 -1.74
#